data_AF-A0A970S7W4-F1
#
_entry.id   AF-A0A970S7W4-F1
#
_cell.length_a   1.000
_cell.length_b   1.000
_cell.length_c   1.000
_cell.angle_alpha   90.00
_cell.angle_beta   90.00
_cell.angle_gamma   90.00
#
_symmetry.space_group_name_H-M   'P 1'
#
loop_
_entity.id
_entity.type
_entity.pdbx_description
1 polymer ?
#
loop_
_entity_poly.entity_id
_entity_poly.type
_entity_poly.pdbx_seq_one_letter_code
_entity_poly.pdbx_strand_id
1 'polypeptide(L)'
;MTLNVGSDFKQRWLTAPQAVRQTFMDDLYRICEVLQPETNLQNWIAQDQRAQQQSQNTIEQAYANLKARLIEEARQRRQLALEKKLEQQRAEQAAYAAQLQQDEAQRFAEQTQTLAIMRQSLDHEISTYTARYQKNPEFPALSFNKAALSVSDDQILSELESVRLRLELEAETQIEQA
;
A
#
# COMPACT_ATOMS: atom_id res chain seq x y z
N MET A 1 20.33 57.26 33.77
CA MET A 1 20.47 55.78 33.85
C MET A 1 19.32 55.16 33.08
N THR A 2 19.57 54.62 31.90
CA THR A 2 18.56 53.92 31.10
C THR A 2 18.42 52.49 31.64
N LEU A 3 17.26 52.15 32.22
CA LEU A 3 16.95 50.79 32.62
C LEU A 3 16.95 49.90 31.38
N ASN A 4 17.95 49.04 31.24
CA ASN A 4 18.03 48.10 30.12
C ASN A 4 17.02 46.97 30.33
N VAL A 5 15.77 47.22 29.92
CA VAL A 5 14.65 46.27 30.01
C VAL A 5 14.65 45.25 28.84
N GLY A 6 15.64 45.31 27.95
CA GLY A 6 15.75 44.48 26.75
C GLY A 6 14.85 44.94 25.60
N SER A 7 15.24 44.65 24.36
CA SER A 7 14.50 45.05 23.14
C SER A 7 13.06 44.52 23.12
N ASP A 8 12.83 43.38 23.76
CA ASP A 8 11.57 42.63 23.65
C ASP A 8 10.62 42.86 24.83
N PHE A 9 10.92 43.82 25.71
CA PHE A 9 10.09 44.11 26.88
C PHE A 9 8.63 44.34 26.50
N LYS A 10 8.38 45.17 25.49
CA LYS A 10 7.03 45.48 25.02
C LYS A 10 6.26 44.23 24.59
N GLN A 11 6.91 43.32 23.87
CA GLN A 11 6.29 42.08 23.41
C GLN A 11 6.04 41.11 24.57
N ARG A 12 7.03 40.93 25.46
CA ARG A 12 6.90 40.08 26.66
C ARG A 12 5.81 40.60 27.59
N TRP A 13 5.69 41.91 27.74
CA TRP A 13 4.65 42.54 28.55
C TRP A 13 3.26 42.34 27.94
N LEU A 14 3.10 42.55 26.63
CA LEU A 14 1.80 42.39 25.96
C LEU A 14 1.33 40.94 25.91
N THR A 15 2.26 39.99 25.82
CA THR A 15 1.97 38.54 25.80
C THR A 15 1.77 37.94 27.20
N ALA A 16 2.15 38.65 28.26
CA ALA A 16 1.98 38.19 29.63
C ALA A 16 0.49 38.04 30.00
N PRO A 17 0.15 37.05 30.85
CA PRO A 17 -1.20 36.91 31.38
C PRO A 17 -1.71 38.21 31.98
N GLN A 18 -2.99 38.51 31.79
CA GLN A 18 -3.59 39.74 32.32
C GLN A 18 -3.47 39.82 33.84
N ALA A 19 -3.61 38.69 34.55
CA ALA A 19 -3.40 38.62 35.99
C ALA A 19 -2.00 39.10 36.40
N VAL A 20 -0.95 38.69 35.68
CA VAL A 20 0.43 39.13 35.94
C VAL A 20 0.58 40.64 35.73
N ARG A 21 -0.03 41.19 34.68
CA ARG A 21 0.02 42.63 34.43
C ARG A 21 -0.68 43.44 35.52
N GLN A 22 -1.82 42.95 36.00
CA GLN A 22 -2.57 43.59 37.08
C GLN A 22 -1.82 43.53 38.40
N THR A 23 -1.27 42.37 38.78
CA THR A 23 -0.47 42.25 40.02
C THR A 23 0.73 43.20 40.01
N PHE A 24 1.39 43.38 38.87
CA PHE A 24 2.47 44.37 38.75
C PHE A 24 1.98 45.81 38.87
N MET A 25 0.78 46.14 38.37
CA MET A 25 0.20 47.47 38.55
C MET A 25 -0.17 47.70 40.02
N ASP A 26 -0.79 46.71 40.66
CA ASP A 26 -1.17 46.76 42.09
C ASP A 26 0.07 46.92 42.99
N ASP A 27 1.16 46.20 42.68
CA ASP A 27 2.44 46.34 43.37
C ASP A 27 3.02 47.75 43.20
N LEU A 28 2.93 48.36 42.00
CA LEU A 28 3.37 49.73 41.77
C LEU A 28 2.51 50.76 42.52
N TYR A 29 1.18 50.60 42.51
CA TYR A 29 0.28 51.46 43.26
C TYR A 29 0.59 51.40 44.77
N ARG A 30 0.81 50.21 45.31
CA ARG A 30 1.14 50.00 46.72
C ARG A 30 2.47 50.68 47.12
N ILE A 31 3.47 50.67 46.25
CA ILE A 31 4.74 51.39 46.50
C ILE A 31 4.51 52.91 46.51
N CYS A 32 3.61 53.42 45.66
CA CYS A 32 3.27 54.84 45.65
C CYS A 32 2.52 55.29 46.92
N GLU A 33 1.82 54.39 47.63
CA GLU A 33 1.15 54.71 48.90
C GLU A 33 2.14 55.18 49.99
N VAL A 34 3.39 54.69 49.98
CA VAL A 34 4.46 55.12 50.91
C VAL A 34 4.74 56.62 50.83
N LEU A 35 4.47 57.25 49.68
CA LEU A 35 4.69 58.67 49.49
C LEU A 35 3.59 59.53 50.12
N GLN A 36 2.54 58.93 50.68
CA GLN A 36 1.45 59.64 51.33
C GLN A 36 1.84 60.05 52.77
N PRO A 37 1.49 61.28 53.19
CA PRO A 37 1.97 61.87 54.45
C PRO A 37 1.46 61.17 55.73
N GLU A 38 0.42 60.34 55.63
CA GLU A 38 -0.21 59.66 56.77
C GLU A 38 0.25 58.21 56.97
N THR A 39 1.20 57.72 56.16
CA THR A 39 1.60 56.30 56.21
C THR A 39 2.51 55.97 57.39
N ASN A 40 2.13 54.94 58.16
CA ASN A 40 3.02 54.31 59.13
C ASN A 40 3.92 53.28 58.43
N LEU A 41 5.20 53.63 58.28
CA LEU A 41 6.22 52.83 57.59
C LEU A 41 6.33 51.39 58.11
N GLN A 42 6.27 51.14 59.42
CA GLN A 42 6.44 49.80 59.98
C GLN A 42 5.28 48.88 59.62
N ASN A 43 4.05 49.40 59.70
CA ASN A 43 2.86 48.65 59.32
C ASN A 43 2.82 48.41 57.80
N TRP A 44 3.24 49.40 57.01
CA TRP A 44 3.32 49.28 55.56
C TRP A 44 4.31 48.18 55.14
N ILE A 45 5.51 48.12 55.74
CA ILE A 45 6.52 47.09 55.42
C ILE A 45 5.96 45.67 55.68
N ALA A 46 5.25 45.47 56.79
CA ALA A 46 4.67 44.17 57.13
C ALA A 46 3.54 43.77 56.16
N GLN A 47 2.75 44.74 55.70
CA GLN A 47 1.69 44.52 54.70
C GLN A 47 2.28 44.27 53.31
N ASP A 48 3.30 45.02 52.92
CA ASP A 48 3.99 44.87 51.63
C ASP A 48 4.63 43.49 51.51
N GLN A 49 5.29 42.97 52.55
CA GLN A 49 5.86 41.61 52.52
C GLN A 49 4.80 40.53 52.26
N ARG A 50 3.62 40.65 52.89
CA ARG A 50 2.52 39.70 52.67
C ARG A 50 1.94 39.83 51.26
N ALA A 51 1.77 41.08 50.80
CA ALA A 51 1.23 41.35 49.47
C ALA A 51 2.20 40.89 48.37
N GLN A 52 3.52 41.03 48.55
CA GLN A 52 4.53 40.49 47.64
C GLN A 52 4.48 38.96 47.55
N GLN A 53 4.28 38.25 48.68
CA GLN A 53 4.11 36.80 48.65
C GLN A 53 2.84 36.40 47.87
N GLN A 54 1.75 37.14 48.06
CA GLN A 54 0.52 36.92 47.30
C GLN A 54 0.69 37.22 45.81
N SER A 55 1.40 38.30 45.45
CA SER A 55 1.65 38.66 44.06
C SER A 55 2.51 37.58 43.38
N GLN A 56 3.56 37.08 44.03
CA GLN A 56 4.36 35.95 43.54
C GLN A 56 3.50 34.70 43.26
N ASN A 57 2.68 34.29 44.23
CA ASN A 57 1.79 33.14 44.05
C ASN A 57 0.82 33.33 42.89
N THR A 58 0.25 34.53 42.76
CA THR A 58 -0.71 34.86 41.69
C THR A 58 -0.03 34.83 40.31
N ILE A 59 1.20 35.34 40.23
CA ILE A 59 2.01 35.33 39.02
C ILE A 59 2.34 33.88 38.61
N GLU A 60 2.79 33.06 39.56
CA GLU A 60 3.11 31.65 39.33
C GLU A 60 1.89 30.87 38.83
N GLN A 61 0.74 31.03 39.49
CA GLN A 61 -0.52 30.39 39.09
C GLN A 61 -0.95 30.84 37.69
N ALA A 62 -0.86 32.13 37.37
CA ALA A 62 -1.22 32.64 36.06
C ALA A 62 -0.36 32.03 34.94
N TYR A 63 0.95 31.88 35.17
CA TYR A 63 1.84 31.21 34.22
C TYR A 63 1.63 29.71 34.15
N ALA A 64 1.33 29.04 35.27
CA ALA A 64 0.98 27.62 35.28
C ALA A 64 -0.28 27.35 34.44
N ASN A 65 -1.31 28.18 34.62
CA ASN A 65 -2.56 28.09 33.85
C ASN A 65 -2.34 28.35 32.36
N LEU A 66 -1.53 29.36 31.99
CA LEU A 66 -1.20 29.62 30.60
C LEU A 66 -0.46 28.43 29.97
N LYS A 67 0.52 27.85 30.67
CA LYS A 67 1.24 26.66 30.19
C LYS A 67 0.29 25.47 30.01
N ALA A 68 -0.59 25.21 30.97
CA ALA A 68 -1.58 24.14 30.88
C ALA A 68 -2.47 24.30 29.64
N ARG A 69 -3.00 25.51 29.41
CA ARG A 69 -3.81 25.82 28.23
C ARG A 69 -3.06 25.57 26.92
N LEU A 70 -1.81 26.02 26.81
CA LEU A 70 -1.00 25.79 25.61
C LEU A 70 -0.76 24.30 25.35
N ILE A 71 -0.56 23.51 26.41
CA ILE A 71 -0.40 22.05 26.30
C ILE A 71 -1.70 21.39 25.82
N GLU A 72 -2.84 21.80 26.36
CA GLU A 72 -4.15 21.29 25.96
C GLU A 72 -4.47 21.64 24.50
N GLU A 73 -4.24 22.89 24.08
CA GLU A 73 -4.41 23.32 22.69
C GLU A 73 -3.50 22.53 21.74
N ALA A 74 -2.24 22.28 22.13
CA ALA A 74 -1.32 21.45 21.35
C ALA A 74 -1.80 20.00 21.26
N ARG A 75 -2.37 19.46 22.36
CA ARG A 75 -2.94 18.11 22.39
C ARG A 75 -4.15 17.99 21.47
N GLN A 76 -5.08 18.95 21.52
CA GLN A 76 -6.24 19.00 20.64
C GLN A 76 -5.85 19.09 19.17
N ARG A 77 -4.88 19.96 18.83
CA ARG A 77 -4.35 20.06 17.45
C ARG A 77 -3.78 18.73 16.95
N ARG A 78 -3.05 18.00 17.81
CA ARG A 78 -2.53 16.67 17.46
C ARG A 78 -3.66 15.67 17.25
N GLN A 79 -4.67 15.65 18.12
CA GLN A 79 -5.83 14.77 17.99
C GLN A 79 -6.56 15.01 16.67
N LEU A 80 -6.92 16.27 16.36
CA LEU A 80 -7.58 16.64 15.11
C LEU A 80 -6.75 16.26 13.87
N ALA A 81 -5.43 16.41 13.94
CA ALA A 81 -4.55 16.03 12.83
C ALA A 81 -4.53 14.50 12.63
N LEU A 82 -4.57 13.72 13.71
CA LEU A 82 -4.62 12.26 13.64
C LEU A 82 -5.98 11.78 13.11
N GLU A 83 -7.08 12.38 13.56
CA GLU A 83 -8.43 12.08 13.07
C GLU A 83 -8.53 12.33 11.57
N LYS A 84 -8.08 13.49 11.09
CA LYS A 84 -8.03 13.79 9.65
C LYS A 84 -7.20 12.79 8.85
N LYS A 85 -6.03 12.40 9.35
CA LYS A 85 -5.19 11.38 8.69
C LYS A 85 -5.90 10.03 8.63
N LEU A 86 -6.60 9.66 9.69
CA LEU A 86 -7.28 8.38 9.78
C LEU A 86 -8.54 8.36 8.88
N GLU A 87 -9.27 9.47 8.78
CA GLU A 87 -10.36 9.65 7.81
C GLU A 87 -9.86 9.54 6.38
N GLN A 88 -8.73 10.18 6.05
CA GLN A 88 -8.10 10.08 4.73
C GLN A 88 -7.71 8.62 4.42
N GLN A 89 -7.06 7.93 5.34
CA GLN A 89 -6.70 6.51 5.16
C GLN A 89 -7.93 5.63 4.95
N ARG A 90 -9.01 5.83 5.72
CA ARG A 90 -10.26 5.10 5.54
C ARG A 90 -10.88 5.37 4.17
N ALA A 91 -10.85 6.62 3.71
CA ALA A 91 -11.37 6.99 2.40
C ALA A 91 -10.56 6.35 1.26
N GLU A 92 -9.23 6.37 1.36
CA GLU A 92 -8.32 5.72 0.41
C GLU A 92 -8.55 4.20 0.36
N GLN A 93 -8.67 3.55 1.53
CA GLN A 93 -8.96 2.12 1.61
C GLN A 93 -10.32 1.77 1.02
N ALA A 94 -11.35 2.57 1.29
CA ALA A 94 -12.68 2.38 0.72
C ALA A 94 -12.68 2.54 -0.81
N ALA A 95 -11.97 3.54 -1.33
CA ALA A 95 -11.82 3.75 -2.76
C ALA A 95 -11.08 2.58 -3.43
N TYR A 96 -10.00 2.10 -2.82
CA TYR A 96 -9.23 0.95 -3.31
C TYR A 96 -10.07 -0.33 -3.30
N ALA A 97 -10.80 -0.61 -2.22
CA ALA A 97 -11.69 -1.76 -2.13
C ALA A 97 -12.81 -1.71 -3.18
N ALA A 98 -13.38 -0.53 -3.43
CA ALA A 98 -14.40 -0.34 -4.46
C ALA A 98 -13.83 -0.60 -5.87
N GLN A 99 -12.61 -0.13 -6.17
CA GLN A 99 -11.93 -0.43 -7.43
C GLN A 99 -11.69 -1.93 -7.59
N LEU A 100 -11.18 -2.59 -6.55
CA LEU A 100 -10.92 -4.03 -6.57
C LEU A 100 -12.20 -4.83 -6.86
N GLN A 101 -13.32 -4.48 -6.21
CA GLN A 101 -14.61 -5.13 -6.46
C GLN A 101 -15.10 -4.94 -7.91
N GLN A 102 -14.88 -3.76 -8.49
CA GLN A 102 -15.23 -3.50 -9.88
C GLN A 102 -14.38 -4.33 -10.84
N ASP A 103 -13.07 -4.38 -10.61
CA ASP A 103 -12.13 -5.18 -11.42
C ASP A 103 -12.45 -6.68 -11.32
N GLU A 104 -12.78 -7.17 -10.11
CA GLU A 104 -13.22 -8.56 -9.89
C GLU A 104 -14.49 -8.88 -10.67
N ALA A 105 -15.49 -7.99 -10.64
CA ALA A 105 -16.73 -8.16 -11.37
C ALA A 105 -16.50 -8.19 -12.90
N GLN A 106 -15.63 -7.34 -13.41
CA GLN A 106 -15.25 -7.32 -14.83
C GLN A 106 -14.55 -8.62 -15.24
N ARG A 107 -13.53 -9.05 -14.49
CA ARG A 107 -12.81 -10.30 -14.75
C ARG A 107 -13.74 -11.50 -14.69
N PHE A 108 -14.67 -11.54 -13.73
CA PHE A 108 -15.65 -12.61 -13.64
C PHE A 108 -16.58 -12.64 -14.85
N ALA A 109 -17.03 -11.48 -15.34
CA ALA A 109 -17.84 -11.39 -16.55
C ALA A 109 -17.06 -11.87 -17.80
N GLU A 110 -15.80 -11.48 -17.96
CA GLU A 110 -14.92 -11.93 -19.05
C GLU A 110 -14.69 -13.44 -19.01
N GLN A 111 -14.41 -14.00 -17.82
CA GLN A 111 -14.25 -15.44 -17.63
C GLN A 111 -15.54 -16.18 -17.99
N THR A 112 -16.69 -15.66 -17.57
CA THR A 112 -18.01 -16.25 -17.88
C THR A 112 -18.28 -16.25 -19.38
N GLN A 113 -17.96 -15.16 -20.09
CA GLN A 113 -18.08 -15.11 -21.55
C GLN A 113 -17.15 -16.11 -22.24
N THR A 114 -15.90 -16.19 -21.79
CA THR A 114 -14.91 -17.12 -22.35
C THR A 114 -15.35 -18.57 -22.16
N LEU A 115 -15.86 -18.91 -20.97
CA LEU A 115 -16.44 -20.23 -20.67
C LEU A 115 -17.66 -20.54 -21.54
N ALA A 116 -18.53 -19.55 -21.80
CA ALA A 116 -19.66 -19.72 -22.69
C ALA A 116 -19.24 -20.02 -24.13
N ILE A 117 -18.22 -19.32 -24.64
CA ILE A 117 -17.64 -19.57 -25.98
C ILE A 117 -17.04 -20.98 -26.05
N MET A 118 -16.23 -21.38 -25.06
CA MET A 118 -15.65 -22.73 -24.99
C MET A 118 -16.72 -23.83 -24.94
N ARG A 119 -17.82 -23.58 -24.23
CA ARG A 119 -18.95 -24.51 -24.21
C ARG A 119 -19.58 -24.65 -25.59
N GLN A 120 -19.82 -23.54 -26.28
CA GLN A 120 -20.37 -23.57 -27.64
C GLN A 120 -19.45 -24.30 -28.63
N SER A 121 -18.12 -24.10 -28.53
CA SER A 121 -17.18 -24.81 -29.40
C SER A 121 -17.18 -26.31 -29.13
N LEU A 122 -17.19 -26.71 -27.85
CA LEU A 122 -17.29 -28.13 -27.46
C LEU A 122 -18.61 -28.75 -27.96
N ASP A 123 -19.74 -28.07 -27.80
CA ASP A 123 -21.03 -28.56 -28.28
C ASP A 123 -21.02 -28.75 -29.81
N HIS A 124 -20.38 -27.83 -30.55
CA HIS A 124 -20.21 -27.95 -31.99
C HIS A 124 -19.28 -29.12 -32.39
N GLU A 125 -18.16 -29.29 -31.69
CA GLU A 125 -17.26 -30.42 -31.90
C GLU A 125 -17.96 -31.76 -31.62
N ILE A 126 -18.68 -31.87 -30.50
CA ILE A 126 -19.47 -33.06 -30.14
C ILE A 126 -20.49 -33.36 -31.24
N SER A 127 -21.25 -32.36 -31.70
CA SER A 127 -22.21 -32.54 -32.80
C SER A 127 -21.52 -33.02 -34.08
N THR A 128 -20.34 -32.52 -34.39
CA THR A 128 -19.58 -32.90 -35.58
C THR A 128 -19.05 -34.33 -35.47
N TYR A 129 -18.48 -34.69 -34.32
CA TYR A 129 -17.96 -36.04 -34.06
C TYR A 129 -19.08 -37.09 -34.03
N THR A 130 -20.20 -36.78 -33.38
CA THR A 130 -21.36 -37.68 -33.33
C THR A 130 -22.00 -37.86 -34.72
N ALA A 131 -22.10 -36.81 -35.54
CA ALA A 131 -22.60 -36.94 -36.91
C ALA A 131 -21.68 -37.80 -37.81
N ARG A 132 -20.36 -37.74 -37.58
CA ARG A 132 -19.38 -38.60 -38.28
C ARG A 132 -19.32 -40.02 -37.74
N TYR A 133 -19.88 -40.27 -36.55
CA TYR A 133 -19.89 -41.60 -35.97
C TYR A 133 -20.82 -42.51 -36.79
N GLN A 134 -20.21 -43.32 -37.65
CA GLN A 134 -20.84 -44.49 -38.21
C GLN A 134 -20.33 -45.71 -37.45
N LYS A 135 -21.23 -46.63 -37.11
CA LYS A 135 -20.83 -47.96 -36.61
C LYS A 135 -19.85 -48.52 -37.63
N ASN A 136 -18.65 -48.92 -37.18
CA ASN A 136 -17.70 -49.59 -38.07
C ASN A 136 -18.46 -50.69 -38.82
N PRO A 137 -18.37 -50.75 -40.16
CA PRO A 137 -18.98 -51.83 -40.90
C PRO A 137 -18.52 -53.12 -40.24
N GLU A 138 -19.45 -54.03 -39.95
CA GLU A 138 -19.11 -55.36 -39.47
C GLU A 138 -18.45 -56.09 -40.64
N PHE A 139 -17.17 -55.81 -40.87
CA PHE A 139 -16.37 -56.56 -41.80
C PHE A 139 -16.22 -57.96 -41.22
N PRO A 140 -16.44 -59.02 -42.02
CA PRO A 140 -16.15 -60.38 -41.58
C PRO A 140 -14.69 -60.41 -41.12
N ALA A 141 -14.42 -61.09 -40.00
CA ALA A 141 -13.10 -61.16 -39.41
C ALA A 141 -12.04 -61.43 -40.49
N LEU A 142 -11.16 -60.43 -40.71
CA LEU A 142 -10.05 -60.54 -41.64
C LEU A 142 -9.21 -61.75 -41.22
N SER A 143 -9.38 -62.83 -41.96
CA SER A 143 -8.53 -64.00 -41.84
C SER A 143 -7.20 -63.64 -42.46
N PHE A 144 -6.26 -63.14 -41.65
CA PHE A 144 -4.89 -62.90 -42.07
C PHE A 144 -4.26 -64.24 -42.47
N ASN A 145 -4.38 -64.59 -43.74
CA ASN A 145 -3.77 -65.78 -44.30
C ASN A 145 -2.26 -65.55 -44.34
N LYS A 146 -1.55 -66.03 -43.31
CA LYS A 146 -0.08 -65.92 -43.18
C LYS A 146 0.69 -66.42 -44.42
N ALA A 147 0.07 -67.28 -45.23
CA ALA A 147 0.65 -67.79 -46.47
C ALA A 147 0.75 -66.76 -47.61
N ALA A 148 -0.03 -65.67 -47.59
CA ALA A 148 0.02 -64.62 -48.62
C ALA A 148 1.01 -63.48 -48.30
N LEU A 149 1.53 -63.43 -47.07
CA LEU A 149 2.54 -62.45 -46.61
C LEU A 149 3.92 -63.07 -46.35
N SER A 150 4.10 -64.38 -46.59
CA SER A 150 5.42 -65.00 -46.51
C SER A 150 6.17 -64.73 -47.82
N VAL A 151 7.06 -63.74 -47.81
CA VAL A 151 8.10 -63.63 -48.84
C VAL A 151 8.99 -64.87 -48.69
N SER A 152 9.16 -65.65 -49.76
CA SER A 152 10.01 -66.83 -49.74
C SER A 152 11.48 -66.42 -49.66
N ASP A 153 12.27 -67.03 -48.77
CA ASP A 153 13.69 -66.74 -48.62
C ASP A 153 14.47 -66.85 -49.95
N ASP A 154 14.04 -67.74 -50.86
CA ASP A 154 14.62 -67.86 -52.20
C ASP A 154 14.48 -66.59 -53.05
N GLN A 155 13.39 -65.84 -52.90
CA GLN A 155 13.22 -64.55 -53.58
C GLN A 155 14.20 -63.51 -53.02
N ILE A 156 14.36 -63.48 -51.69
CA ILE A 156 15.31 -62.58 -51.03
C ILE A 156 16.74 -62.90 -51.47
N LEU A 157 17.12 -64.18 -51.50
CA LEU A 157 18.44 -64.63 -51.93
C LEU A 157 18.71 -64.28 -53.40
N SER A 158 17.73 -64.47 -54.29
CA SER A 158 17.88 -64.12 -55.72
C SER A 158 18.08 -62.63 -55.94
N GLU A 159 17.34 -61.79 -55.22
CA GLU A 159 17.49 -60.33 -55.28
C GLU A 159 18.87 -59.91 -54.74
N LEU A 160 19.33 -60.54 -53.66
CA LEU A 160 20.63 -60.26 -53.04
C LEU A 160 21.81 -60.69 -53.94
N GLU A 161 21.69 -61.84 -54.61
CA GLU A 161 22.64 -62.26 -55.65
C GLU A 161 22.64 -61.31 -56.84
N SER A 162 21.48 -60.82 -57.28
CA SER A 162 21.39 -59.85 -58.38
C SER A 162 22.06 -58.52 -58.03
N VAL A 163 21.89 -58.05 -56.78
CA VAL A 163 22.53 -56.83 -56.28
C VAL A 163 24.04 -57.05 -56.14
N ARG A 164 24.46 -58.21 -55.64
CA ARG A 164 25.87 -58.58 -55.56
C ARG A 164 26.52 -58.58 -56.94
N LEU A 165 25.90 -59.21 -57.94
CA LEU A 165 26.42 -59.24 -59.31
C LEU A 165 26.54 -57.82 -59.88
N ARG A 166 25.56 -56.95 -59.66
CA ARG A 166 25.64 -55.55 -60.08
C ARG A 166 26.81 -54.82 -59.44
N LEU A 167 27.03 -55.02 -58.14
CA LEU A 167 28.14 -54.40 -57.42
C LEU A 167 29.49 -54.95 -57.86
N GLU A 168 29.59 -56.25 -58.14
CA GLU A 168 30.81 -56.86 -58.69
C GLU A 168 31.11 -56.29 -60.09
N LEU A 169 30.12 -56.19 -60.97
CA LEU A 169 30.28 -55.57 -62.29
C LEU A 169 30.61 -54.09 -62.19
N GLU A 170 29.97 -53.34 -61.28
CA GLU A 170 30.30 -51.93 -61.05
C GLU A 170 31.76 -51.80 -60.56
N ALA A 171 32.20 -52.64 -59.64
CA ALA A 171 33.59 -52.66 -59.18
C ALA A 171 34.57 -53.01 -60.31
N GLU A 172 34.28 -54.01 -61.15
CA GLU A 172 35.10 -54.34 -62.32
C GLU A 172 35.17 -53.17 -63.31
N THR A 173 34.05 -52.50 -63.59
CA THR A 173 34.06 -51.31 -64.45
C THR A 173 34.86 -50.15 -63.85
N GLN A 174 34.88 -50.00 -62.52
CA GLN A 174 35.72 -48.99 -61.84
C GLN A 174 37.21 -49.35 -61.90
N ILE A 175 37.57 -50.64 -61.89
CA ILE A 175 38.95 -51.11 -62.06
C ILE A 175 39.42 -50.91 -63.51
N GLU A 176 38.57 -51.13 -64.51
CA GLU A 176 38.91 -50.89 -65.93
C GLU A 176 39.07 -49.40 -66.28
N GLN A 177 38.52 -48.49 -65.46
CA GLN A 177 38.61 -47.03 -65.64
C GLN A 177 39.77 -46.38 -64.85
N ALA A 178 40.53 -47.14 -64.05
CA ALA A 178 41.68 -46.68 -63.24
C ALA A 178 43.03 -47.09 -63.86
#